data_AF-A0A3N5J7Q8-F1
#
_entry.id   AF-A0A3N5J7Q8-F1
#
_cell.length_a   1.000
_cell.length_b   1.000
_cell.length_c   1.000
_cell.angle_alpha   90.00
_cell.angle_beta   90.00
_cell.angle_gamma   90.00
#
_symmetry.space_group_name_H-M   'P 1'
#
loop_
_entity.id
_entity.type
_entity.pdbx_description
1 polymer ?
#
loop_
_entity_poly.entity_id
_entity_poly.type
_entity_poly.pdbx_seq_one_letter_code
_entity_poly.pdbx_strand_id
1 'polypeptide(L)'
;MEWAKSGYVGGKYNLARSGIPSITDLSLLPGFPFMPDLFGHNEWGHSGLKETIAALYGAQPENVLIAQGASQCNFLIAGAALAEGGTAIVETPVYEPILRAVEVWADRILRFP
;
A
#
# COMPACT_ATOMS: atom_id res chain seq x y z
N MET A 1 5.57 -11.93 -5.29
CA MET A 1 4.68 -12.53 -4.26
C MET A 1 3.66 -13.51 -4.84
N GLU A 2 3.66 -13.72 -6.16
CA GLU A 2 2.66 -14.55 -6.84
C GLU A 2 2.63 -15.98 -6.29
N TRP A 3 3.78 -16.66 -6.23
CA TRP A 3 3.88 -18.02 -5.69
C TRP A 3 3.27 -18.17 -4.29
N ALA A 4 3.55 -17.24 -3.36
CA ALA A 4 2.96 -17.30 -2.02
C ALA A 4 1.43 -17.11 -2.05
N LYS A 5 0.92 -16.28 -2.97
CA LYS A 5 -0.50 -15.95 -3.08
C LYS A 5 -1.32 -16.97 -3.88
N SER A 6 -0.72 -17.70 -4.82
CA SER A 6 -1.39 -18.67 -5.70
C SER A 6 -0.99 -20.12 -5.42
N GLY A 7 0.18 -20.36 -4.82
CA GLY A 7 0.79 -21.67 -4.66
C GLY A 7 0.53 -22.37 -3.32
N TYR A 8 -0.27 -21.79 -2.41
CA TYR A 8 -0.63 -22.43 -1.12
C TYR A 8 -1.67 -23.56 -1.31
N VAL A 9 -1.51 -24.44 -2.28
CA VAL A 9 -2.47 -25.52 -2.50
C VAL A 9 -2.10 -26.71 -1.60
N GLY A 10 -2.89 -26.99 -0.56
CA GLY A 10 -2.84 -28.27 0.17
C GLY A 10 -2.59 -28.22 1.69
N GLY A 11 -2.38 -27.05 2.30
CA GLY A 11 -2.27 -26.94 3.76
C GLY A 11 -3.63 -26.82 4.46
N LYS A 12 -3.81 -27.48 5.63
CA LYS A 12 -5.03 -27.35 6.45
C LYS A 12 -5.27 -25.89 6.90
N TYR A 13 -4.20 -25.15 7.18
CA TYR A 13 -4.24 -23.75 7.56
C TYR A 13 -3.39 -22.93 6.59
N ASN A 14 -3.97 -21.87 6.03
CA ASN A 14 -3.27 -20.98 5.11
C ASN A 14 -2.55 -19.86 5.88
N LEU A 15 -1.24 -20.01 6.05
CA LEU A 15 -0.37 -18.98 6.67
C LEU A 15 0.34 -18.10 5.62
N ALA A 16 0.05 -18.27 4.33
CA ALA A 16 0.67 -17.49 3.25
C ALA A 16 -0.01 -16.12 3.02
N ARG A 17 -1.05 -15.80 3.78
CA ARG A 17 -1.79 -14.53 3.75
C ARG A 17 -1.93 -13.98 5.17
N SER A 18 -2.31 -12.71 5.30
CA SER A 18 -2.45 -12.01 6.59
C SER A 18 -3.54 -12.57 7.52
N GLY A 19 -4.38 -13.50 7.04
CA GLY A 19 -5.53 -14.01 7.80
C GLY A 19 -6.63 -12.98 8.05
N ILE A 20 -6.48 -11.76 7.55
CA ILE A 20 -7.51 -10.72 7.64
C ILE A 20 -8.62 -11.02 6.63
N PRO A 21 -9.86 -11.30 7.09
CA PRO A 21 -10.97 -11.54 6.19
C PRO A 21 -11.30 -10.27 5.41
N SER A 22 -11.63 -10.42 4.13
CA SER A 22 -12.21 -9.34 3.36
C SER A 22 -13.64 -9.08 3.81
N ILE A 23 -14.05 -7.82 3.84
CA ILE A 23 -15.43 -7.43 4.10
C ILE A 23 -16.22 -7.69 2.83
N THR A 24 -17.02 -8.77 2.82
CA THR A 24 -17.87 -9.16 1.69
C THR A 24 -19.31 -8.69 1.83
N ASP A 25 -19.70 -8.27 3.04
CA ASP A 25 -21.01 -7.72 3.35
C ASP A 25 -20.84 -6.34 3.96
N LEU A 26 -21.35 -5.33 3.26
CA LEU A 26 -21.29 -3.93 3.68
C LEU A 26 -22.13 -3.65 4.93
N SER A 27 -23.11 -4.50 5.26
CA SER A 27 -23.90 -4.37 6.49
C SER A 27 -23.07 -4.53 7.77
N LEU A 28 -21.89 -5.14 7.66
CA LEU A 28 -20.93 -5.29 8.75
C LEU A 28 -20.16 -4.00 9.07
N LEU A 29 -20.21 -3.00 8.18
CA LEU A 29 -19.54 -1.73 8.40
C LEU A 29 -20.36 -0.82 9.31
N PRO A 30 -19.74 -0.18 10.33
CA PRO A 30 -20.40 0.83 11.13
C PRO A 30 -21.00 1.95 10.26
N GLY A 31 -22.26 2.30 10.50
CA GLY A 31 -22.96 3.34 9.75
C GLY A 31 -23.75 2.87 8.52
N PHE A 32 -23.89 1.57 8.27
CA PHE A 32 -24.81 1.04 7.25
C PHE A 32 -26.29 1.34 7.62
N PRO A 33 -27.17 1.64 6.64
CA PRO A 33 -26.91 1.76 5.21
C PRO A 33 -26.27 3.10 4.84
N PHE A 34 -25.36 3.05 3.87
CA PHE A 34 -24.76 4.24 3.27
C PHE A 34 -25.25 4.38 1.82
N MET A 35 -25.55 5.63 1.44
CA MET A 35 -25.82 6.03 0.05
C MET A 35 -24.74 7.02 -0.37
N PRO A 36 -23.53 6.54 -0.71
CA PRO A 36 -22.44 7.43 -1.07
C PRO A 36 -22.72 8.08 -2.43
N ASP A 37 -22.42 9.38 -2.53
CA ASP A 37 -22.38 10.05 -3.82
C ASP A 37 -21.18 9.50 -4.62
N LEU A 38 -21.45 9.03 -5.84
CA LEU A 38 -20.41 8.52 -6.73
C LEU A 38 -19.54 9.63 -7.32
N PHE A 39 -20.00 10.87 -7.23
CA PHE A 39 -19.35 12.06 -7.76
C PHE A 39 -19.11 13.07 -6.64
N GLY A 40 -17.96 13.74 -6.69
CA GLY A 40 -17.60 14.75 -5.71
C GLY A 40 -16.13 15.12 -5.81
N HIS A 41 -15.73 16.12 -5.03
CA HIS A 41 -14.34 16.55 -4.93
C HIS A 41 -13.49 15.45 -4.28
N ASN A 42 -12.79 14.68 -5.10
CA ASN A 42 -11.93 13.57 -4.65
C ASN A 42 -10.65 13.45 -5.50
N GLU A 43 -10.31 14.52 -6.22
CA GLU A 43 -9.21 14.57 -7.21
C GLU A 43 -7.87 14.19 -6.59
N TRP A 44 -7.67 14.57 -5.33
CA TRP A 44 -6.46 14.33 -4.54
C TRP A 44 -6.72 13.48 -3.29
N GLY A 45 -7.85 12.76 -3.28
CA GLY A 45 -8.33 11.99 -2.14
C GLY A 45 -9.34 12.74 -1.27
N HIS A 46 -10.23 11.98 -0.62
CA HIS A 46 -11.32 12.49 0.19
C HIS A 46 -10.78 13.21 1.43
N SER A 47 -11.18 14.47 1.66
CA SER A 47 -10.62 15.32 2.73
C SER A 47 -10.70 14.68 4.11
N GLY A 48 -11.89 14.18 4.49
CA GLY A 48 -12.08 13.53 5.79
C GLY A 48 -11.25 12.25 5.97
N LEU A 49 -10.90 11.56 4.88
CA LEU A 49 -10.00 10.39 4.94
C LEU A 49 -8.57 10.86 5.21
N LYS A 50 -8.11 11.90 4.50
CA LYS A 50 -6.78 12.48 4.70
C LYS A 50 -6.60 13.04 6.10
N GLU A 51 -7.59 13.78 6.61
CA GLU A 51 -7.59 14.32 7.98
C GLU A 51 -7.50 13.21 9.02
N THR A 52 -8.30 12.16 8.87
CA THR A 52 -8.29 11.00 9.78
C THR A 52 -6.92 10.32 9.79
N ILE A 53 -6.35 10.04 8.62
CA ILE A 53 -5.02 9.40 8.52
C ILE A 53 -3.94 10.33 9.12
N ALA A 54 -3.96 11.62 8.79
CA ALA A 54 -2.98 12.57 9.28
C ALA A 54 -2.98 12.63 10.81
N ALA A 55 -4.16 12.65 11.44
CA ALA A 55 -4.31 12.62 12.89
C ALA A 55 -3.73 11.34 13.53
N LEU A 56 -3.87 10.18 12.89
CA LEU A 56 -3.31 8.91 13.39
C LEU A 56 -1.78 8.93 13.49
N TYR A 57 -1.12 9.73 12.65
CA TYR A 57 0.34 9.80 12.55
C TYR A 57 0.93 11.14 13.03
N GLY A 58 0.11 12.06 13.56
CA GLY A 58 0.55 13.40 13.97
C GLY A 58 1.07 14.27 12.81
N ALA A 59 0.59 14.03 11.59
CA ALA A 59 0.96 14.76 10.38
C ALA A 59 -0.10 15.81 10.00
N GLN A 60 0.17 16.61 8.96
CA GLN A 60 -0.85 17.47 8.34
C GLN A 60 -1.56 16.75 7.18
N PRO A 61 -2.83 17.06 6.88
CA PRO A 61 -3.57 16.42 5.78
C PRO A 61 -2.86 16.51 4.42
N GLU A 62 -2.13 17.60 4.16
CA GLU A 62 -1.31 17.79 2.94
C GLU A 62 -0.13 16.81 2.83
N ASN A 63 0.30 16.19 3.94
CA ASN A 63 1.32 15.14 3.91
C ASN A 63 0.75 13.76 3.55
N VAL A 64 -0.58 13.63 3.42
CA VAL A 64 -1.24 12.36 3.08
C VAL A 64 -1.50 12.28 1.58
N LEU A 65 -0.93 11.26 0.95
CA LEU A 65 -1.22 10.87 -0.43
C LEU A 65 -2.11 9.63 -0.44
N ILE A 66 -3.21 9.68 -1.20
CA ILE A 66 -4.10 8.52 -1.41
C ILE A 66 -3.64 7.75 -2.65
N ALA A 67 -3.58 6.43 -2.55
CA ALA A 67 -3.21 5.53 -3.64
C ALA A 67 -4.03 4.22 -3.59
N GLN A 68 -3.96 3.45 -4.68
CA GLN A 68 -4.55 2.12 -4.84
C GLN A 68 -3.72 1.07 -4.09
N GLY A 69 -3.78 1.15 -2.76
CA GLY A 69 -3.10 0.24 -1.84
C GLY A 69 -1.60 0.50 -1.68
N ALA A 70 -1.01 -0.17 -0.70
CA ALA A 70 0.38 0.04 -0.29
C ALA A 70 1.40 -0.27 -1.40
N SER A 71 1.08 -1.20 -2.31
CA SER A 71 1.97 -1.52 -3.43
C SER A 71 2.13 -0.35 -4.40
N GLN A 72 1.08 0.42 -4.66
CA GLN A 72 1.20 1.64 -5.47
C GLN A 72 1.99 2.71 -4.71
N CYS A 73 1.80 2.85 -3.40
CA CYS A 73 2.62 3.77 -2.59
C CYS A 73 4.11 3.46 -2.72
N ASN A 74 4.52 2.19 -2.60
CA ASN A 74 5.93 1.79 -2.75
C ASN A 74 6.51 2.24 -4.10
N PHE A 75 5.74 2.07 -5.18
CA PHE A 75 6.15 2.48 -6.51
C PHE A 75 6.29 4.00 -6.64
N LEU A 76 5.30 4.76 -6.16
CA LEU A 76 5.30 6.23 -6.21
C LEU A 76 6.43 6.82 -5.36
N ILE A 77 6.67 6.27 -4.17
CA ILE A 77 7.76 6.72 -3.29
C ILE A 77 9.12 6.43 -3.92
N ALA A 78 9.32 5.24 -4.48
CA ALA A 78 10.56 4.91 -5.17
C ALA A 78 10.81 5.85 -6.36
N GLY A 79 9.79 6.13 -7.18
CA GLY A 79 9.89 7.09 -8.27
C GLY A 79 10.20 8.50 -7.78
N ALA A 80 9.45 9.00 -6.79
CA ALA A 80 9.68 10.34 -6.25
C ALA A 80 11.10 10.52 -5.67
N ALA A 81 11.67 9.47 -5.07
CA ALA A 81 12.99 9.52 -4.44
C ALA A 81 14.16 9.24 -5.41
N LEU A 82 13.92 8.49 -6.49
CA LEU A 82 14.98 7.92 -7.34
C LEU A 82 14.80 8.22 -8.83
N ALA A 83 13.82 9.04 -9.24
CA ALA A 83 13.57 9.33 -10.66
C ALA A 83 14.77 9.96 -11.38
N GLU A 84 15.64 10.67 -10.65
CA GLU A 84 16.89 11.24 -11.18
C GLU A 84 18.08 10.27 -11.06
N GLY A 85 17.83 9.00 -10.73
CA GLY A 85 18.83 7.97 -10.48
C GLY A 85 19.23 7.85 -9.01
N GLY A 86 20.33 7.14 -8.76
CA GLY A 86 20.91 6.98 -7.43
C GLY A 86 20.96 5.55 -6.89
N THR A 87 21.36 5.44 -5.62
CA THR A 87 21.53 4.14 -4.94
C THR A 87 20.42 3.90 -3.94
N ALA A 88 19.66 2.82 -4.13
CA ALA A 88 18.73 2.32 -3.14
C ALA A 88 19.42 1.33 -2.20
N ILE A 89 19.27 1.52 -0.89
CA ILE A 89 19.75 0.60 0.14
C ILE A 89 18.54 -0.13 0.74
N VAL A 90 18.50 -1.46 0.68
CA VAL A 90 17.32 -2.26 1.03
C VAL A 90 17.71 -3.46 1.89
N GLU A 91 16.93 -3.76 2.93
CA GLU A 91 17.16 -4.92 3.79
C GLU A 91 16.97 -6.26 3.04
N THR A 92 17.45 -7.37 3.61
CA THR A 92 17.27 -8.71 3.05
C THR A 92 17.09 -9.73 4.18
N PRO A 93 15.90 -10.35 4.31
CA PRO A 93 14.78 -10.30 3.36
C PRO A 93 13.95 -9.01 3.46
N VAL A 94 13.40 -8.57 2.32
CA VAL A 94 12.45 -7.45 2.24
C VAL A 94 11.16 -7.89 1.56
N TYR A 95 10.08 -7.18 1.83
CA TYR A 95 8.83 -7.34 1.09
C TYR A 95 9.04 -7.08 -0.41
N GLU A 96 8.80 -8.09 -1.25
CA GLU A 96 9.16 -8.07 -2.67
C GLU A 96 8.61 -6.84 -3.44
N PRO A 97 7.38 -6.34 -3.23
CA PRO A 97 6.92 -5.12 -3.87
C PRO A 97 7.76 -3.86 -3.60
N ILE A 98 8.46 -3.78 -2.45
CA ILE A 98 9.41 -2.67 -2.19
C ILE A 98 10.62 -2.84 -3.10
N LEU A 99 11.19 -4.05 -3.14
CA LEU A 99 12.34 -4.35 -3.98
C LEU A 99 12.03 -4.13 -5.48
N ARG A 100 10.87 -4.58 -5.95
CA ARG A 100 10.46 -4.41 -7.35
C ARG A 100 10.21 -2.94 -7.71
N ALA A 101 9.73 -2.13 -6.78
CA ALA A 101 9.59 -0.70 -7.00
C ALA A 101 10.94 -0.01 -7.19
N VAL A 102 11.94 -0.30 -6.34
CA VAL A 102 13.26 0.34 -6.45
C VAL A 102 14.04 -0.14 -7.69
N GLU A 103 13.84 -1.38 -8.14
CA GLU A 103 14.45 -1.91 -9.39
C GLU A 103 14.04 -1.16 -10.65
N VAL A 104 12.90 -0.44 -10.63
CA VAL A 104 12.46 0.38 -11.76
C VAL A 104 13.22 1.70 -11.84
N TRP A 105 13.61 2.27 -10.70
CA TRP A 105 14.08 3.67 -10.61
C TRP A 105 15.55 3.82 -10.22
N ALA A 106 16.12 2.88 -9.45
CA ALA A 106 17.49 3.01 -8.95
C ALA A 106 18.53 2.60 -10.00
N ASP A 107 19.63 3.35 -10.09
CA ASP A 107 20.82 2.94 -10.87
C ASP A 107 21.55 1.78 -10.20
N ARG A 108 21.51 1.75 -8.86
CA ARG A 108 22.20 0.76 -8.06
C ARG A 108 21.37 0.35 -6.86
N ILE A 109 21.40 -0.94 -6.54
CA ILE A 109 20.76 -1.50 -5.35
C ILE A 109 21.83 -2.14 -4.48
N LEU A 110 21.90 -1.71 -3.22
CA LEU A 110 22.70 -2.33 -2.17
C LEU A 110 21.77 -3.06 -1.22
N ARG A 111 22.07 -4.32 -0.96
CA ARG A 111 21.29 -5.15 -0.03
C ARG A 111 22.08 -5.37 1.25
N PHE A 112 21.43 -5.21 2.40
CA PHE A 112 22.02 -5.47 3.71
C PHE A 112 21.23 -6.53 4.49
N PRO A 113 21.89 -7.31 5.36
CA PRO A 113 21.24 -8.34 6.17
C PRO A 113 20.22 -7.78 7.16
#